data_AF-A0A5R2MXP2-F1
#
_entry.id   AF-A0A5R2MXP2-F1
#
_cell.length_a   1.000
_cell.length_b   1.000
_cell.length_c   1.000
_cell.angle_alpha   90.00
_cell.angle_beta   90.00
_cell.angle_gamma   90.00
#
_symmetry.space_group_name_H-M   'P 1'
#
loop_
_entity.id
_entity.type
_entity.pdbx_description
1 polymer ?
#
loop_
_entity_poly.entity_id
_entity_poly.type
_entity_poly.pdbx_seq_one_letter_code
_entity_poly.pdbx_strand_id
1 'polypeptide(L)'
;HAYVTYEQFGLHTPELAALGNQANERIFRRDCLEVDIKVGGAPITLYLVHFKSMGSPRNGLDGREATMPVRIAEAQAVRRIIEERFGGDHAADKRWAICGDMN
;
A
#
# COMPACT_ATOMS: atom_id res chain seq x y z
N HIS A 1 1.94 -8.79 4.77
CA HIS A 1 1.10 -8.67 3.56
C HIS A 1 1.85 -8.67 2.22
N ALA A 2 3.12 -9.07 2.18
CA ALA A 2 3.98 -8.94 0.99
C ALA A 2 3.63 -9.85 -0.22
N TYR A 3 2.56 -10.67 -0.13
CA TYR A 3 2.19 -11.64 -1.17
C TYR A 3 0.90 -11.29 -1.91
N VAL A 4 0.15 -10.27 -1.46
CA VAL A 4 -1.13 -9.89 -2.08
C VAL A 4 -0.95 -9.30 -3.48
N THR A 5 -1.79 -9.72 -4.42
CA THR A 5 -1.74 -9.30 -5.82
C THR A 5 -2.78 -8.24 -6.17
N TYR A 6 -2.61 -7.53 -7.28
CA TYR A 6 -3.57 -6.54 -7.76
C TYR A 6 -4.96 -7.17 -7.96
N GLU A 7 -5.02 -8.37 -8.55
CA GLU A 7 -6.27 -9.10 -8.78
C GLU A 7 -6.99 -9.44 -7.47
N GLN A 8 -6.27 -9.91 -6.45
CA GLN A 8 -6.87 -10.28 -5.16
C GLN A 8 -7.58 -9.12 -4.48
N PHE A 9 -7.08 -7.90 -4.64
CA PHE A 9 -7.68 -6.69 -4.06
C PHE A 9 -8.50 -5.88 -5.08
N GLY A 10 -8.65 -6.35 -6.32
CA GLY A 10 -9.36 -5.63 -7.37
C GLY A 10 -8.72 -4.28 -7.74
N LEU A 11 -7.40 -4.18 -7.59
CA LEU A 11 -6.62 -2.95 -7.81
C LEU A 11 -5.88 -2.91 -9.14
N HIS A 12 -6.11 -3.86 -10.05
CA HIS A 12 -5.50 -3.83 -11.39
C HIS A 12 -6.28 -2.87 -12.29
N THR A 13 -5.81 -1.62 -12.37
CA THR A 13 -6.45 -0.58 -13.19
C THR A 13 -5.86 -0.50 -14.61
N PRO A 14 -6.55 0.13 -15.57
CA PRO A 14 -6.01 0.37 -16.91
C PRO A 14 -4.68 1.14 -16.90
N GLU A 15 -4.49 2.09 -15.98
CA GLU A 15 -3.25 2.85 -15.83
C GLU A 15 -2.09 1.95 -15.39
N LEU A 16 -2.33 1.02 -14.46
CA LEU A 16 -1.34 0.03 -14.05
C LEU A 16 -0.98 -0.93 -15.18
N ALA A 17 -1.98 -1.36 -15.97
CA ALA A 17 -1.77 -2.18 -17.15
C ALA A 17 -0.94 -1.46 -18.22
N ALA A 18 -1.20 -0.16 -18.45
CA ALA A 18 -0.43 0.67 -19.39
C ALA A 18 1.04 0.84 -18.95
N LEU A 19 1.33 0.75 -17.65
CA LEU A 19 2.69 0.73 -17.11
C LEU A 19 3.36 -0.65 -17.21
N GLY A 20 2.62 -1.68 -17.63
CA GLY A 20 3.09 -3.05 -17.81
C GLY A 20 2.89 -3.97 -16.61
N ASN A 21 2.24 -3.51 -15.53
CA ASN A 21 1.94 -4.37 -14.39
C ASN A 21 0.85 -5.38 -14.78
N GLN A 22 1.05 -6.65 -14.42
CA GLN A 22 0.07 -7.71 -14.62
C GLN A 22 -0.83 -7.87 -13.39
N ALA A 23 -2.07 -8.34 -13.60
CA ALA A 23 -3.04 -8.49 -12.51
C ALA A 23 -2.55 -9.45 -11.38
N ASN A 24 -1.78 -10.47 -11.74
CA ASN A 24 -1.22 -11.45 -10.82
C ASN A 24 0.09 -10.99 -10.14
N GLU A 25 0.60 -9.79 -10.45
CA GLU A 25 1.75 -9.23 -9.76
C GLU A 25 1.38 -8.79 -8.33
N ARG A 26 2.37 -8.87 -7.44
CA ARG A 26 2.26 -8.36 -6.06
C ARG A 26 2.12 -6.84 -6.07
N ILE A 27 1.21 -6.34 -5.24
CA ILE A 27 1.03 -4.89 -5.06
C ILE A 27 2.28 -4.30 -4.40
N PHE A 28 2.72 -4.90 -3.29
CA PHE A 28 3.92 -4.46 -2.59
C PHE A 28 5.16 -5.13 -3.18
N ARG A 29 6.03 -4.33 -3.81
CA ARG A 29 7.35 -4.81 -4.29
C ARG A 29 8.43 -4.79 -3.22
N ARG A 30 8.17 -4.11 -2.11
CA ARG A 30 9.03 -4.04 -0.91
C ARG A 30 8.22 -4.52 0.28
N ASP A 31 7.90 -3.62 1.20
CA ASP A 31 7.37 -3.98 2.50
C ASP A 31 5.97 -3.40 2.73
N CYS A 32 5.12 -4.25 3.31
CA CYS A 32 3.95 -3.88 4.09
C CYS A 32 3.93 -4.84 5.30
N LEU A 33 4.68 -4.46 6.33
CA LEU A 33 4.81 -5.22 7.58
C LEU A 33 3.80 -4.69 8.59
N GLU A 34 2.95 -5.59 9.07
CA GLU A 34 2.01 -5.34 10.15
C GLU A 34 2.62 -5.87 11.45
N VAL A 35 2.71 -5.03 12.49
CA VAL A 35 3.29 -5.41 13.77
C VAL A 35 2.50 -4.83 14.94
N ASP A 36 2.26 -5.66 15.95
CA ASP A 36 1.63 -5.23 17.20
C ASP A 36 2.69 -5.02 18.27
N ILE A 37 2.68 -3.84 18.89
CA ILE A 37 3.56 -3.50 20.00
C ILE A 37 2.76 -2.94 21.17
N LYS A 38 3.42 -2.85 22.33
CA LYS A 38 2.87 -2.16 23.50
C LYS A 38 3.67 -0.89 23.78
N VAL A 39 2.98 0.24 23.92
CA VAL A 39 3.57 1.52 24.33
C VAL A 39 2.88 1.95 25.62
N GLY A 40 3.65 2.10 26.70
CA GLY A 40 3.08 2.39 28.03
C GLY A 40 2.04 1.36 28.52
N GLY A 41 2.17 0.10 28.10
CA GLY A 41 1.24 -0.98 28.41
C GLY A 41 -0.01 -1.06 27.50
N ALA A 42 -0.25 -0.06 26.64
CA ALA A 42 -1.36 -0.06 25.70
C ALA A 42 -0.95 -0.65 24.33
N PRO A 43 -1.79 -1.47 23.68
CA PRO A 43 -1.50 -2.01 22.36
C PRO A 43 -1.62 -0.94 21.27
N ILE A 44 -0.73 -1.00 20.29
CA ILE A 44 -0.78 -0.23 19.03
C ILE A 44 -0.29 -1.12 17.89
N THR A 45 -0.96 -1.05 16.74
CA THR A 45 -0.57 -1.74 15.51
C THR A 45 0.13 -0.77 14.56
N LEU A 46 1.32 -1.12 14.07
CA LEU A 46 2.02 -0.35 13.05
C LEU A 46 1.98 -1.07 11.70
N TYR A 47 1.69 -0.30 10.66
CA TYR A 47 1.80 -0.73 9.27
C TYR A 47 3.00 -0.04 8.64
N LEU A 48 4.12 -0.76 8.57
CA LEU A 48 5.38 -0.25 8.04
C LEU A 48 5.41 -0.46 6.53
N VAL A 49 5.51 0.65 5.79
CA VAL A 49 5.42 0.69 4.32
C VAL A 49 6.67 1.27 3.69
N HIS A 50 6.93 0.85 2.44
CA HIS A 50 7.93 1.46 1.58
C HIS A 50 7.42 1.50 0.13
N PHE A 51 6.56 2.48 -0.15
CA PHE A 51 5.88 2.64 -1.44
C PHE A 51 6.84 2.97 -2.57
N LYS A 52 6.43 2.66 -3.80
CA LYS A 52 7.19 2.85 -5.04
C LYS A 52 7.84 4.24 -5.12
N SER A 53 9.16 4.26 -5.33
CA SER A 53 9.90 5.51 -5.52
C SER A 53 9.51 6.25 -6.80
N MET A 54 9.81 7.55 -6.83
CA MET A 54 9.74 8.38 -8.04
C MET A 54 10.90 8.00 -8.97
N GLY A 55 10.62 7.13 -9.94
CA GLY A 55 11.62 6.64 -10.89
C GLY A 55 12.02 7.69 -11.92
N SER A 56 12.76 7.29 -12.94
CA SER A 56 13.05 8.18 -14.06
C SER A 56 11.77 8.55 -14.84
N PRO A 57 11.73 9.73 -15.47
CA PRO A 57 10.67 10.11 -16.40
C PRO A 57 10.41 9.01 -17.44
N ARG A 58 9.14 8.79 -17.78
CA ARG A 58 8.73 7.78 -18.77
C ARG A 58 7.42 8.21 -19.44
N ASN A 59 7.26 7.87 -20.71
CA ASN A 59 6.05 8.18 -21.49
C ASN A 59 5.68 9.67 -21.48
N GLY A 60 6.68 10.57 -21.45
CA GLY A 60 6.46 12.02 -21.43
C GLY A 60 6.04 12.61 -20.07
N LEU A 61 5.95 11.77 -19.03
CA LEU A 61 5.62 12.19 -17.67
C LEU A 61 6.88 12.24 -16.81
N ASP A 62 6.86 13.09 -15.77
CA ASP A 62 7.92 13.09 -14.78
C ASP A 62 7.91 11.80 -13.94
N GLY A 63 8.98 11.61 -13.15
CA GLY A 63 9.14 10.42 -12.32
C GLY A 63 8.06 10.23 -11.26
N ARG A 64 7.42 11.31 -10.81
CA ARG A 64 6.33 11.28 -9.85
C ARG A 64 5.06 10.83 -10.57
N GLU A 65 4.63 11.55 -11.59
CA GLU A 65 3.42 11.25 -12.35
C GLU A 65 3.44 9.83 -12.92
N ALA A 66 4.57 9.40 -13.50
CA ALA A 66 4.71 8.07 -14.08
C ALA A 66 4.55 6.92 -13.07
N THR A 67 4.80 7.14 -11.78
CA THR A 67 4.69 6.12 -10.73
C THR A 67 3.50 6.30 -9.80
N MET A 68 2.73 7.38 -9.94
CA MET A 68 1.55 7.64 -9.12
C MET A 68 0.54 6.48 -9.08
N PRO A 69 0.19 5.82 -10.21
CA PRO A 69 -0.78 4.72 -10.17
C PRO A 69 -0.35 3.57 -9.25
N VAL A 70 0.95 3.25 -9.21
CA VAL A 70 1.49 2.21 -8.32
C VAL A 70 1.35 2.61 -6.84
N ARG A 71 1.73 3.85 -6.50
CA ARG A 71 1.63 4.35 -5.11
C ARG A 71 0.18 4.43 -4.62
N ILE A 72 -0.76 4.80 -5.50
CA ILE A 72 -2.20 4.79 -5.18
C ILE A 72 -2.68 3.37 -4.87
N ALA A 73 -2.30 2.38 -5.69
CA ALA A 73 -2.66 0.99 -5.44
C ALA A 73 -2.03 0.44 -4.14
N GLU A 74 -0.77 0.78 -3.84
CA GLU A 74 -0.14 0.43 -2.57
C GLU A 74 -0.89 1.05 -1.37
N ALA A 75 -1.26 2.33 -1.45
CA ALA A 75 -2.04 3.00 -0.40
C ALA A 75 -3.45 2.40 -0.22
N GLN A 76 -4.14 2.09 -1.32
CA GLN A 76 -5.45 1.42 -1.30
C GLN A 76 -5.35 0.01 -0.69
N ALA A 77 -4.27 -0.73 -0.97
CA ALA A 77 -4.03 -2.02 -0.38
C ALA A 77 -3.79 -1.94 1.13
N VAL A 78 -3.01 -0.95 1.61
CA VAL A 78 -2.83 -0.71 3.05
C VAL A 78 -4.16 -0.39 3.72
N ARG A 79 -4.98 0.48 3.10
CA ARG A 79 -6.33 0.75 3.59
C ARG A 79 -7.16 -0.53 3.69
N ARG A 80 -7.19 -1.36 2.65
CA ARG A 80 -7.93 -2.63 2.62
C ARG A 80 -7.51 -3.55 3.75
N ILE A 81 -6.20 -3.70 3.99
CA ILE A 81 -5.64 -4.50 5.09
C ILE A 81 -6.13 -4.01 6.45
N ILE A 82 -6.11 -2.69 6.67
CA ILE A 82 -6.57 -2.07 7.93
C ILE A 82 -8.06 -2.31 8.13
N GLU A 83 -8.87 -2.11 7.07
CA GLU A 83 -10.31 -2.33 7.10
C GLU A 83 -10.67 -3.80 7.31
N GLU A 84 -9.93 -4.74 6.71
CA GLU A 84 -10.11 -6.19 6.93
C GLU A 84 -9.77 -6.58 8.37
N ARG A 85 -8.74 -5.98 8.97
CA ARG A 85 -8.33 -6.29 10.35
C ARG A 85 -9.29 -5.72 11.39
N PHE A 86 -9.69 -4.47 11.25
CA PHE A 86 -10.43 -3.75 12.30
C PHE A 86 -11.91 -3.57 12.01
N GLY A 87 -12.36 -3.79 10.77
CA GLY A 87 -13.67 -3.38 10.27
C GLY A 87 -13.65 -1.92 9.83
N GLY A 88 -14.21 -1.62 8.65
CA GLY A 88 -14.19 -0.27 8.05
C GLY A 88 -14.75 0.82 8.98
N ASP A 89 -15.88 0.55 9.62
CA ASP A 89 -16.55 1.50 10.53
C ASP A 89 -15.87 1.61 11.90
N HIS A 90 -14.99 0.66 12.25
CA HIS A 90 -14.37 0.57 13.57
C HIS A 90 -12.88 0.89 13.55
N ALA A 91 -12.25 0.95 12.37
CA ALA A 91 -10.83 1.22 12.23
C ALA A 91 -10.43 2.55 12.88
N ALA A 92 -11.30 3.56 12.81
CA ALA A 92 -11.08 4.87 13.42
C ALA A 92 -10.96 4.83 14.96
N ASP A 93 -11.59 3.85 15.63
CA ASP A 93 -11.57 3.70 17.08
C ASP A 93 -10.40 2.85 17.60
N LYS A 94 -9.52 2.39 16.70
CA LYS A 94 -8.37 1.54 17.05
C LYS A 94 -7.09 2.37 17.07
N ARG A 95 -6.10 1.88 17.83
CA ARG A 95 -4.75 2.47 17.88
C ARG A 95 -3.90 1.82 16.81
N TRP A 96 -3.74 2.51 15.69
CA TRP A 96 -2.79 2.12 14.66
C TRP A 96 -2.16 3.33 13.98
N ALA A 97 -1.05 3.10 13.30
CA ALA A 97 -0.41 4.10 12.44
C ALA A 97 0.18 3.43 11.20
N ILE A 98 0.17 4.15 10.08
CA ILE A 98 0.97 3.82 8.90
C ILE A 98 2.27 4.62 9.01
N CYS A 99 3.40 3.95 8.93
CA CYS A 99 4.72 4.57 9.08
C CYS A 99 5.67 4.09 7.98
N GLY A 100 6.69 4.88 7.67
CA GLY A 100 7.71 4.54 6.67
C GLY A 100 7.80 5.55 5.54
N ASP A 101 8.31 5.11 4.39
CA ASP A 101 8.50 5.96 3.22
C ASP A 101 7.36 5.78 2.21
N MET A 102 6.52 6.81 2.07
CA MET A 102 5.37 6.83 1.17
C MET A 102 5.72 7.45 -0.21
N ASN A 103 6.93 7.98 -0.36
CA ASN A 103 7.41 8.77 -1.50
C ASN A 103 6.43 9.86 -1.95
#